data_AF-A0A2P4SPX4-F1
#
_entry.id   AF-A0A2P4SPX4-F1
#
_cell.length_a   1.000
_cell.length_b   1.000
_cell.length_c   1.000
_cell.angle_alpha   90.00
_cell.angle_beta   90.00
_cell.angle_gamma   90.00
#
_symmetry.space_group_name_H-M   'P 1'
#
loop_
_entity.id
_entity.type
_entity.pdbx_description
1 polymer ?
#
loop_
_entity_poly.entity_id
_entity_poly.type
_entity_poly.pdbx_seq_one_letter_code
_entity_poly.pdbx_strand_id
1 'polypeptide(L)'
;MLQAIVKLCCGIAHDHLRKLPGLKTAAIAVMQELGGSHCLPSEIPPCIQRLMGKDAARCTETDADMRPSSTDLSYIHQGERALQQALSILQHPHCWQPEAVPNAGAAVSSTALPGLGRVFRAEAVLAVPVGRLQGELFERLEEMPRWNPSISRVKVLRRPGKDTLVTHEVTAASPVGCRDFISTRHC
;
A
#
# COMPACT_ATOMS: atom_id res chain seq x y z
N MET A 1 13.75 -0.14 13.76
CA MET A 1 13.15 0.62 12.64
C MET A 1 12.43 -0.38 11.75
N LEU A 2 11.10 -0.36 11.74
CA LEU A 2 10.31 -1.23 10.85
C LEU A 2 10.19 -0.52 9.49
N GLN A 3 10.63 -1.18 8.41
CA GLN A 3 10.42 -0.71 7.04
C GLN A 3 8.93 -0.86 6.71
N ALA A 4 8.22 0.26 6.56
CA ALA A 4 6.84 0.26 6.10
C ALA A 4 6.81 0.20 4.57
N ILE A 5 6.10 -0.77 4.02
CA ILE A 5 5.96 -0.98 2.58
C ILE A 5 4.57 -0.49 2.20
N VAL A 6 4.50 0.67 1.55
CA VAL A 6 3.23 1.28 1.15
C VAL A 6 3.05 1.11 -0.35
N LYS A 7 1.96 0.44 -0.77
CA LYS A 7 1.52 0.44 -2.17
C LYS A 7 0.99 1.84 -2.50
N LEU A 8 1.83 2.65 -3.12
CA LEU A 8 1.42 3.83 -3.88
C LEU A 8 0.77 3.35 -5.19
N CYS A 9 -0.55 3.28 -5.20
CA CYS A 9 -1.32 3.00 -6.41
C CYS A 9 -1.20 4.18 -7.37
N CYS A 10 -0.18 4.19 -8.21
CA CYS A 10 -0.16 5.09 -9.37
C CYS A 10 0.21 4.26 -10.59
N GLY A 11 -0.83 3.78 -11.27
CA GLY A 11 -0.71 3.00 -12.49
C GLY A 11 -0.06 3.81 -13.61
N ILE A 12 0.99 3.25 -14.20
CA ILE A 12 1.58 3.71 -15.46
C ILE A 12 1.49 2.55 -16.44
N ALA A 13 0.34 2.44 -17.11
CA ALA A 13 0.08 1.42 -18.12
C ALA A 13 0.81 1.67 -19.46
N HIS A 14 1.48 2.83 -19.65
CA HIS A 14 2.21 3.14 -20.88
C HIS A 14 3.69 3.44 -20.66
N ASP A 15 4.52 2.94 -21.58
CA ASP A 15 5.99 3.08 -21.59
C ASP A 15 6.49 4.53 -21.54
N HIS A 16 5.80 5.44 -22.23
CA HIS A 16 6.21 6.84 -22.34
C HIS A 16 6.07 7.61 -21.01
N LEU A 17 5.28 7.10 -20.07
CA LEU A 17 4.94 7.77 -18.81
C LEU A 17 5.79 7.27 -17.64
N ARG A 18 6.52 6.15 -17.79
CA ARG A 18 7.48 5.67 -16.78
C ARG A 18 8.67 6.61 -16.55
N LYS A 19 8.87 7.57 -17.47
CA LYS A 19 9.96 8.56 -17.43
C LYS A 19 9.56 9.87 -16.73
N LEU A 20 8.28 10.08 -16.43
CA LEU A 20 7.85 11.32 -15.77
C LEU A 20 8.14 11.28 -14.27
N PRO A 21 8.70 12.35 -13.69
CA PRO A 21 8.97 12.44 -12.26
C PRO A 21 7.68 12.46 -11.40
N GLY A 22 6.50 12.58 -12.01
CA GLY A 22 5.21 12.72 -11.31
C GLY A 22 4.91 11.61 -10.29
N LEU A 23 5.22 10.34 -10.62
CA LEU A 23 5.08 9.22 -9.68
C LEU A 23 6.01 9.40 -8.46
N LYS A 24 7.24 9.87 -8.71
CA LYS A 24 8.27 10.05 -7.69
C LYS A 24 7.88 11.20 -6.74
N THR A 25 7.46 12.34 -7.30
CA THR A 25 7.01 13.50 -6.52
C THR A 25 5.76 13.19 -5.69
N ALA A 26 4.80 12.44 -6.25
CA ALA A 26 3.60 12.02 -5.53
C ALA A 26 3.93 11.09 -4.35
N ALA A 27 4.84 10.13 -4.54
CA ALA A 27 5.30 9.24 -3.48
C ALA A 27 5.94 9.99 -2.31
N ILE A 28 6.79 10.99 -2.62
CA ILE A 28 7.43 11.81 -1.59
C ILE A 28 6.42 12.68 -0.84
N ALA A 29 5.52 13.35 -1.55
CA ALA A 29 4.51 14.21 -0.93
C ALA A 29 3.65 13.41 0.07
N VAL A 30 3.22 12.21 -0.33
CA VAL A 30 2.51 11.26 0.54
C VAL A 30 3.30 10.91 1.80
N MET A 31 4.60 10.64 1.67
CA MET A 31 5.45 10.29 2.81
C MET A 31 5.65 11.45 3.79
N GLN A 32 5.72 12.69 3.28
CA GLN A 32 5.85 13.89 4.12
C GLN A 32 4.59 14.14 4.94
N GLU A 33 3.41 14.01 4.34
CA GLU A 33 2.12 14.20 5.00
C GLU A 33 1.88 13.15 6.11
N LEU A 34 2.30 11.90 5.89
CA LEU A 34 2.21 10.84 6.91
C LEU A 34 3.13 11.07 8.12
N GLY A 35 4.07 12.01 8.05
CA GLY A 35 5.00 12.34 9.13
C GLY A 35 4.48 13.36 10.17
N GLY A 36 3.30 13.96 9.97
CA GLY A 36 2.74 14.97 10.87
C GLY A 36 2.40 14.41 12.26
N SER A 37 3.02 14.93 13.32
CA SER A 37 3.07 14.36 14.69
C SER A 37 1.77 14.39 15.51
N HIS A 38 1.47 13.30 16.24
CA HIS A 38 0.87 13.26 17.59
C HIS A 38 1.13 11.87 18.21
N CYS A 39 1.57 11.82 19.48
CA CYS A 39 1.95 10.60 20.20
C CYS A 39 0.72 9.82 20.69
N LEU A 40 0.55 8.58 20.21
CA LEU A 40 -0.41 7.60 20.74
C LEU A 40 0.30 6.28 21.06
N PRO A 41 -0.25 5.45 21.95
CA PRO A 41 0.35 4.17 22.35
C PRO A 41 0.60 3.26 21.14
N SER A 42 1.77 2.63 21.15
CA SER A 42 2.36 1.89 20.04
C SER A 42 1.99 0.39 20.11
N GLU A 43 0.72 0.06 19.93
CA GLU A 43 0.35 -1.34 19.67
C GLU A 43 0.53 -1.64 18.17
N ILE A 44 1.19 -2.77 17.88
CA ILE A 44 1.36 -3.25 16.50
C ILE A 44 0.02 -3.86 16.09
N PRO A 45 -0.60 -3.45 14.96
CA PRO A 45 -1.86 -4.04 14.51
C PRO A 45 -1.78 -5.56 14.31
N PRO A 46 -2.85 -6.33 14.59
CA PRO A 46 -2.85 -7.80 14.46
C PRO A 46 -2.47 -8.32 13.07
N CYS A 47 -2.82 -7.61 11.98
CA CYS A 47 -2.36 -8.00 10.64
C CYS A 47 -0.83 -7.93 10.50
N ILE A 48 -0.20 -6.90 11.09
CA ILE A 48 1.25 -6.74 11.06
C ILE A 48 1.95 -7.73 12.00
N GLN A 49 1.36 -8.04 13.15
CA GLN A 49 1.90 -9.07 14.06
C GLN A 49 1.99 -10.46 13.38
N ARG A 50 0.94 -10.84 12.63
CA ARG A 50 0.94 -12.06 11.80
C ARG A 50 2.05 -12.06 10.76
N LEU A 51 2.27 -10.94 10.07
CA LEU A 51 3.36 -10.82 9.08
C LEU A 51 4.75 -10.94 9.71
N MET A 52 4.91 -10.50 10.95
CA MET A 52 6.15 -10.63 11.70
C MET A 52 6.39 -12.03 12.29
N GLY A 53 5.46 -12.98 12.08
CA GLY A 53 5.54 -14.33 12.65
C GLY A 53 5.41 -14.36 14.17
N LYS A 54 4.91 -13.28 14.79
CA LYS A 54 4.76 -13.19 16.25
C LYS A 54 3.52 -13.94 16.77
N ASP A 55 2.55 -14.22 15.89
CA ASP A 55 1.32 -14.93 16.21
C ASP A 55 1.23 -16.27 15.47
N ALA A 56 2.07 -17.23 15.84
CA ALA A 56 1.85 -18.63 15.48
C ALA A 56 0.76 -19.30 16.35
N ALA A 57 0.23 -18.61 17.37
CA ALA A 57 -0.63 -19.20 18.40
C ALA A 57 -1.74 -18.26 18.89
N ARG A 58 -2.64 -17.83 17.99
CA ARG A 58 -4.01 -17.40 18.37
C ARG A 58 -4.96 -17.46 17.18
N CYS A 59 -5.20 -18.67 16.68
CA CYS A 59 -6.47 -18.96 16.03
C CYS A 59 -7.54 -19.00 17.12
N THR A 60 -8.39 -17.98 17.20
CA THR A 60 -9.80 -18.01 17.62
C THR A 60 -10.17 -16.63 18.15
N GLU A 61 -10.80 -15.80 17.32
CA GLU A 61 -12.06 -15.12 17.69
C GLU A 61 -12.84 -14.96 16.38
N THR A 62 -13.59 -16.02 16.06
CA THR A 62 -14.67 -15.99 15.08
C THR A 62 -15.73 -15.10 15.71
N ASP A 63 -15.75 -13.83 15.31
CA ASP A 63 -16.91 -13.00 15.55
C ASP A 63 -18.04 -13.65 14.75
N ALA A 64 -19.02 -14.16 15.49
CA ALA A 64 -20.07 -14.99 14.96
C ALA A 64 -21.06 -14.13 14.18
N ASP A 65 -20.78 -13.87 12.91
CA ASP A 65 -21.82 -13.92 11.88
C ASP A 65 -21.20 -13.84 10.47
N MET A 66 -21.69 -14.69 9.57
CA MET A 66 -21.34 -14.77 8.15
C MET A 66 -20.00 -15.47 7.81
N ARG A 67 -20.09 -16.76 7.50
CA ARG A 67 -19.05 -17.45 6.73
C ARG A 67 -18.84 -16.70 5.40
N PRO A 68 -17.59 -16.42 4.99
CA PRO A 68 -17.32 -15.74 3.73
C PRO A 68 -17.90 -16.54 2.56
N SER A 69 -18.53 -15.84 1.62
CA SER A 69 -19.03 -16.48 0.38
C SER A 69 -17.87 -17.02 -0.47
N SER A 70 -18.15 -17.86 -1.46
CA SER A 70 -17.13 -18.32 -2.41
C SER A 70 -16.43 -17.16 -3.14
N THR A 71 -17.16 -16.08 -3.41
CA THR A 71 -16.61 -14.84 -3.97
C THR A 71 -15.78 -14.06 -2.96
N ASP A 72 -16.17 -14.03 -1.68
CA ASP A 72 -15.35 -13.39 -0.65
C ASP A 72 -14.03 -14.14 -0.46
N LEU A 73 -14.08 -15.47 -0.47
CA LEU A 73 -12.89 -16.31 -0.44
C LEU A 73 -11.97 -16.05 -1.63
N SER A 74 -12.50 -15.86 -2.85
CA SER A 74 -11.64 -15.58 -4.00
C SER A 74 -10.90 -14.25 -3.87
N TYR A 75 -11.55 -13.21 -3.35
CA TYR A 75 -10.89 -11.93 -3.06
C TYR A 75 -9.86 -12.06 -1.94
N ILE A 76 -10.15 -12.79 -0.87
CA ILE A 76 -9.19 -13.04 0.22
C ILE A 76 -7.92 -13.70 -0.35
N HIS A 77 -8.07 -14.82 -1.07
CA HIS A 77 -6.92 -15.51 -1.68
C HIS A 77 -6.16 -14.62 -2.68
N GLN A 78 -6.86 -13.80 -3.45
CA GLN A 78 -6.21 -12.84 -4.36
C GLN A 78 -5.36 -11.83 -3.57
N GLY A 79 -5.89 -11.31 -2.46
CA GLY A 79 -5.20 -10.39 -1.57
C GLY A 79 -3.96 -11.01 -0.93
N GLU A 80 -4.09 -12.21 -0.37
CA GLU A 80 -2.99 -12.97 0.25
C GLU A 80 -1.86 -13.24 -0.76
N ARG A 81 -2.21 -13.70 -1.96
CA ARG A 81 -1.23 -13.95 -3.03
C ARG A 81 -0.50 -12.68 -3.45
N ALA A 82 -1.22 -11.56 -3.57
CA ALA A 82 -0.63 -10.28 -3.90
C ALA A 82 0.35 -9.82 -2.79
N LEU A 83 0.00 -10.01 -1.52
CA LEU A 83 0.87 -9.68 -0.39
C LEU A 83 2.12 -10.57 -0.37
N GLN A 84 1.96 -11.88 -0.51
CA GLN A 84 3.09 -12.83 -0.56
C GLN A 84 4.05 -12.50 -1.72
N GLN A 85 3.51 -12.17 -2.89
CA GLN A 85 4.31 -11.77 -4.03
C GLN A 85 5.02 -10.41 -3.80
N ALA A 86 4.37 -9.45 -3.15
CA ALA A 86 5.01 -8.18 -2.81
C ALA A 86 6.15 -8.38 -1.80
N LEU A 87 5.95 -9.22 -0.77
CA LEU A 87 6.99 -9.55 0.20
C LEU A 87 8.16 -10.28 -0.45
N SER A 88 7.90 -11.22 -1.35
CA SER A 88 8.97 -11.92 -2.06
C SER A 88 9.82 -10.95 -2.90
N ILE A 89 9.20 -9.99 -3.61
CA ILE A 89 9.92 -8.94 -4.34
C ILE A 89 10.83 -8.12 -3.43
N LEU A 90 10.46 -7.92 -2.17
CA LEU A 90 11.23 -7.09 -1.25
C LEU A 90 12.33 -7.86 -0.52
N GLN A 91 12.12 -9.16 -0.31
CA GLN A 91 13.07 -10.05 0.35
C GLN A 91 14.18 -10.53 -0.61
N HIS A 92 13.87 -10.74 -1.89
CA HIS A 92 14.86 -11.22 -2.84
C HIS A 92 15.83 -10.09 -3.25
N PRO A 93 17.14 -10.38 -3.37
CA PRO A 93 18.11 -9.42 -3.88
C PRO A 93 17.82 -9.17 -5.36
N HIS A 94 17.15 -8.05 -5.64
CA HIS A 94 17.01 -7.51 -6.99
C HIS A 94 18.00 -6.38 -7.22
N CYS A 95 18.41 -6.19 -8.47
CA CYS A 95 19.25 -5.06 -8.89
C CYS A 95 18.44 -3.76 -8.90
N TRP A 96 18.07 -3.25 -7.72
CA TRP A 96 17.38 -1.99 -7.55
C TRP A 96 18.26 -0.82 -8.03
N GLN A 97 17.79 -0.11 -9.04
CA GLN A 97 18.48 1.05 -9.58
C GLN A 97 17.90 2.32 -8.94
N PRO A 98 18.74 3.23 -8.39
CA PRO A 98 18.25 4.46 -7.80
C PRO A 98 17.61 5.34 -8.88
N GLU A 99 16.45 5.89 -8.56
CA GLU A 99 15.75 6.86 -9.39
C GLU A 99 16.07 8.27 -8.87
N ALA A 100 16.50 9.19 -9.75
CA ALA A 100 16.72 10.58 -9.33
C ALA A 100 15.41 11.20 -8.82
N VAL A 101 15.42 11.71 -7.59
CA VAL A 101 14.29 12.41 -6.96
C VAL A 101 14.78 13.71 -6.32
N PRO A 102 14.05 14.83 -6.48
CA PRO A 102 14.55 16.15 -6.08
C PRO A 102 14.59 16.47 -4.57
N ASN A 103 14.35 15.52 -3.64
CA ASN A 103 14.22 15.87 -2.22
C ASN A 103 14.86 14.86 -1.23
N ALA A 104 15.52 15.41 -0.21
CA ALA A 104 16.29 14.67 0.79
C ALA A 104 15.37 14.13 1.90
N GLY A 105 15.02 12.85 1.84
CA GLY A 105 14.25 12.18 2.91
C GLY A 105 13.55 10.89 2.51
N ALA A 106 13.34 10.68 1.20
CA ALA A 106 12.75 9.47 0.65
C ALA A 106 13.58 8.99 -0.55
N ALA A 107 13.85 7.68 -0.61
CA ALA A 107 14.56 7.05 -1.71
C ALA A 107 13.55 6.35 -2.63
N VAL A 108 13.69 6.54 -3.94
CA VAL A 108 12.96 5.77 -4.94
C VAL A 108 13.96 4.96 -5.74
N SER A 109 13.66 3.68 -5.94
CA SER A 109 14.42 2.80 -6.82
C SER A 109 13.49 2.03 -7.75
N SER A 110 14.03 1.48 -8.84
CA SER A 110 13.26 0.66 -9.78
C SER A 110 14.01 -0.60 -10.17
N THR A 111 13.28 -1.64 -10.53
CA THR A 111 13.83 -2.86 -11.13
C THR A 111 12.84 -3.43 -12.14
N ALA A 112 13.32 -4.23 -13.08
CA ALA A 112 12.49 -4.93 -14.05
C ALA A 112 12.32 -6.39 -13.60
N LEU A 113 11.07 -6.81 -13.43
CA LEU A 113 10.71 -8.16 -13.02
C LEU A 113 10.04 -8.91 -14.18
N PRO A 114 10.39 -10.20 -14.39
CA PRO A 114 9.68 -11.05 -15.34
C PRO A 114 8.18 -11.08 -15.03
N GLY A 115 7.34 -10.93 -16.07
CA GLY A 115 5.87 -10.97 -15.95
C GLY A 115 5.21 -9.71 -15.37
N LEU A 116 5.90 -8.90 -14.57
CA LEU A 116 5.36 -7.66 -13.97
C LEU A 116 5.88 -6.39 -14.64
N GLY A 117 6.99 -6.49 -15.38
CA GLY A 117 7.63 -5.33 -16.00
C GLY A 117 8.39 -4.49 -14.97
N ARG A 118 8.40 -3.16 -15.17
CA ARG A 118 9.13 -2.25 -14.28
C ARG A 118 8.32 -2.00 -13.02
N VAL A 119 8.91 -2.31 -11.88
CA VAL A 119 8.37 -2.00 -10.55
C VAL A 119 9.18 -0.90 -9.88
N PHE A 120 8.52 -0.12 -9.05
CA PHE A 120 9.13 0.98 -8.29
C PHE A 120 9.01 0.67 -6.80
N ARG A 121 10.09 0.95 -6.07
CA ARG A 121 10.17 0.86 -4.61
C ARG A 121 10.40 2.25 -4.07
N ALA A 122 9.53 2.68 -3.16
CA ALA A 122 9.68 3.93 -2.43
C ALA A 122 9.97 3.60 -0.97
N GLU A 123 11.00 4.23 -0.39
CA GLU A 123 11.46 4.00 0.96
C GLU A 123 11.58 5.31 1.71
N ALA A 124 11.01 5.35 2.92
CA ALA A 124 11.18 6.45 3.86
C ALA A 124 11.17 5.90 5.29
N VAL A 125 11.85 6.61 6.18
CA VAL A 125 11.77 6.39 7.62
C VAL A 125 10.89 7.48 8.20
N LEU A 126 9.74 7.09 8.75
CA LEU A 126 8.78 8.01 9.33
C LEU A 126 8.83 7.93 10.86
N ALA A 127 8.82 9.08 11.54
CA ALA A 127 8.80 9.17 13.00
C ALA A 127 7.36 9.00 13.54
N VAL A 128 6.65 7.95 13.10
CA VAL A 128 5.26 7.68 13.51
C VAL A 128 5.09 6.21 13.91
N PRO A 129 4.19 5.90 14.86
CA PRO A 129 3.88 4.51 15.22
C PRO A 129 3.28 3.74 14.04
N VAL A 130 3.63 2.45 13.93
CA VAL A 130 3.15 1.58 12.84
C VAL A 130 1.63 1.42 12.85
N GLY A 131 1.00 1.40 14.03
CA GLY A 131 -0.46 1.35 14.15
C GLY A 131 -1.15 2.57 13.55
N ARG A 132 -0.56 3.76 13.71
CA ARG A 132 -1.09 4.97 13.08
C ARG A 132 -0.98 4.90 11.55
N LEU A 133 0.15 4.42 11.03
CA LEU A 133 0.32 4.22 9.59
C LEU A 133 -0.70 3.23 9.03
N GLN A 134 -0.93 2.11 9.71
CA GLN A 134 -1.96 1.15 9.29
C GLN A 134 -3.37 1.76 9.35
N GLY A 135 -3.66 2.57 10.37
CA GLY A 135 -4.92 3.30 10.48
C GLY A 135 -5.15 4.27 9.31
N GLU A 136 -4.14 5.03 8.89
CA GLU A 136 -4.23 5.95 7.74
C GLU A 136 -4.25 5.22 6.38
N LEU A 137 -3.48 4.13 6.25
CA LEU A 137 -3.23 3.46 4.97
C LEU A 137 -4.17 2.29 4.68
N PHE A 138 -4.96 1.85 5.67
CA PHE A 138 -5.85 0.70 5.52
C PHE A 138 -7.23 0.94 6.14
N GLU A 139 -7.31 1.42 7.38
CA GLU A 139 -8.61 1.56 8.08
C GLU A 139 -9.40 2.77 7.59
N ARG A 140 -8.73 3.93 7.48
CA ARG A 140 -9.30 5.21 7.00
C ARG A 140 -8.92 5.47 5.55
N LEU A 141 -8.88 4.41 4.73
CA LEU A 141 -8.49 4.51 3.33
C LEU A 141 -9.36 5.49 2.53
N GLU A 142 -10.66 5.61 2.83
CA GLU A 142 -11.57 6.56 2.17
C GLU A 142 -11.27 8.03 2.54
N GLU A 143 -10.54 8.28 3.63
CA GLU A 143 -10.10 9.63 4.03
C GLU A 143 -8.78 10.04 3.37
N MET A 144 -8.10 9.10 2.69
CA MET A 144 -6.82 9.33 2.01
C MET A 144 -6.80 10.57 1.08
N PRO A 145 -7.87 10.89 0.32
CA PRO A 145 -7.89 12.10 -0.52
C PRO A 145 -7.75 13.43 0.26
N ARG A 146 -8.00 13.44 1.58
CA ARG A 146 -7.86 14.66 2.41
C ARG A 146 -6.41 15.10 2.55
N TRP A 147 -5.47 14.15 2.48
CA TRP A 147 -4.05 14.39 2.69
C TRP A 147 -3.19 13.96 1.50
N ASN A 148 -3.70 13.10 0.62
CA ASN A 148 -2.98 12.66 -0.59
C ASN A 148 -3.53 13.37 -1.85
N PRO A 149 -2.85 14.43 -2.35
CA PRO A 149 -3.32 15.17 -3.52
C PRO A 149 -3.25 14.37 -4.83
N SER A 150 -2.57 13.22 -4.85
CA SER A 150 -2.51 12.37 -6.05
C SER A 150 -3.78 11.53 -6.28
N ILE A 151 -4.68 11.49 -5.29
CA ILE A 151 -5.89 10.69 -5.30
C ILE A 151 -7.09 11.63 -5.15
N SER A 152 -8.04 11.55 -6.09
CA SER A 152 -9.27 12.34 -6.03
C SER A 152 -10.35 11.67 -5.18
N ARG A 153 -10.44 10.34 -5.22
CA ARG A 153 -11.45 9.57 -4.50
C ARG A 153 -10.99 8.17 -4.20
N VAL A 154 -11.32 7.67 -3.02
CA VAL A 154 -11.25 6.25 -2.68
C VAL A 154 -12.59 5.82 -2.12
N LYS A 155 -13.11 4.67 -2.57
CA LYS A 155 -14.31 4.05 -2.03
C LYS A 155 -14.07 2.58 -1.73
N VAL A 156 -14.43 2.12 -0.54
CA VAL A 156 -14.47 0.68 -0.20
C VAL A 156 -15.78 0.12 -0.77
N LEU A 157 -15.65 -0.76 -1.76
CA LEU A 157 -16.78 -1.41 -2.40
C LEU A 157 -17.28 -2.61 -1.59
N ARG A 158 -16.35 -3.34 -0.97
CA ARG A 158 -16.64 -4.56 -0.21
C ARG A 158 -15.54 -4.84 0.80
N ARG A 159 -15.90 -5.48 1.92
CA ARG A 159 -14.95 -6.01 2.92
C ARG A 159 -15.14 -7.52 3.07
N PRO A 160 -14.52 -8.34 2.19
CA PRO A 160 -14.67 -9.80 2.19
C PRO A 160 -14.22 -10.53 3.47
N GLY A 161 -13.32 -9.91 4.24
CA GLY A 161 -12.81 -10.45 5.50
C GLY A 161 -12.20 -9.35 6.36
N LYS A 162 -11.71 -9.70 7.56
CA LYS A 162 -11.14 -8.73 8.52
C LYS A 162 -10.02 -7.89 7.89
N ASP A 163 -9.18 -8.53 7.09
CA ASP A 163 -8.00 -7.90 6.51
C ASP A 163 -8.04 -7.72 4.99
N THR A 164 -9.18 -7.95 4.34
CA THR A 164 -9.30 -7.80 2.88
C THR A 164 -10.33 -6.72 2.52
N LEU A 165 -9.94 -5.84 1.60
CA LEU A 165 -10.79 -4.78 1.05
C LEU A 165 -10.83 -4.87 -0.47
N VAL A 166 -12.00 -4.66 -1.06
CA VAL A 166 -12.15 -4.35 -2.48
C VAL A 166 -12.45 -2.86 -2.59
N THR A 167 -11.65 -2.15 -3.38
CA THR A 167 -11.61 -0.69 -3.41
C THR A 167 -11.75 -0.17 -4.82
N HIS A 168 -12.36 1.00 -4.95
CA HIS A 168 -12.36 1.81 -6.16
C HIS A 168 -11.60 3.10 -5.88
N GLU A 169 -10.45 3.26 -6.53
CA GLU A 169 -9.53 4.38 -6.34
C GLU A 169 -9.47 5.20 -7.65
N VAL A 170 -9.65 6.51 -7.56
CA VAL A 170 -9.58 7.44 -8.68
C VAL A 170 -8.44 8.42 -8.44
N THR A 171 -7.54 8.54 -9.40
CA THR A 171 -6.43 9.50 -9.31
C THR A 171 -6.93 10.93 -9.49
N ALA A 172 -6.19 11.89 -8.98
CA ALA A 172 -6.40 13.29 -9.32
C ALA A 172 -6.06 13.56 -10.79
N ALA A 173 -6.55 14.69 -11.30
CA ALA A 173 -6.20 15.17 -12.63
C ALA A 173 -4.69 15.44 -12.70
N SER A 174 -4.06 14.96 -13.77
CA SER A 174 -2.65 15.17 -14.04
C SER A 174 -2.45 15.36 -15.55
N PRO A 175 -1.27 15.83 -16.00
CA PRO A 175 -0.95 15.86 -17.43
C PRO A 175 -1.05 14.49 -18.13
N VAL A 176 -1.11 13.41 -17.34
CA VAL A 176 -1.22 12.02 -17.77
C VAL A 176 -2.68 11.54 -17.84
N GLY A 177 -3.63 12.41 -17.49
CA GLY A 177 -5.05 12.11 -17.37
C GLY A 177 -5.43 11.53 -16.00
N CYS A 178 -6.73 11.46 -15.74
CA CYS A 178 -7.30 10.75 -14.61
C CYS A 178 -7.43 9.26 -14.92
N ARG A 179 -7.23 8.40 -13.93
CA ARG A 179 -7.44 6.95 -14.03
C ARG A 179 -8.21 6.45 -12.81
N ASP A 180 -8.99 5.40 -13.02
CA ASP A 180 -9.65 4.65 -11.96
C ASP A 180 -9.12 3.22 -11.87
N PHE A 181 -9.21 2.64 -10.67
CA PHE A 181 -8.73 1.31 -10.36
C PHE A 181 -9.72 0.60 -9.46
N ILE A 182 -10.04 -0.65 -9.79
CA ILE A 182 -10.69 -1.58 -8.86
C ILE A 182 -9.63 -2.54 -8.37
N SER A 183 -9.37 -2.56 -7.07
CA SER A 183 -8.27 -3.32 -6.47
C SER A 183 -8.69 -4.05 -5.21
N THR A 184 -8.22 -5.30 -5.10
CA THR A 184 -8.22 -6.05 -3.84
C THR A 184 -6.96 -5.69 -3.04
N ARG A 185 -7.13 -5.34 -1.77
CA ARG A 185 -6.05 -4.99 -0.83
C ARG A 185 -6.11 -5.94 0.36
N HIS A 186 -4.94 -6.30 0.88
CA HIS A 186 -4.80 -7.21 2.02
C HIS A 186 -3.83 -6.60 3.04
N CYS A 187 -4.21 -6.62 4.32
CA CYS A 187 -3.30 -6.51 5.46
C CYS A 187 -3.06 -7.93 5.99
#